data_AF-A0A6P1W349-F1
#
_entry.id   AF-A0A6P1W349-F1
#
_cell.length_a   1.000
_cell.length_b   1.000
_cell.length_c   1.000
_cell.angle_alpha   90.00
_cell.angle_beta   90.00
_cell.angle_gamma   90.00
#
_symmetry.space_group_name_H-M   'P 1'
#
loop_
_entity.id
_entity.type
_entity.pdbx_description
1 polymer ?
#
loop_
_entity_poly.entity_id
_entity_poly.type
_entity_poly.pdbx_seq_one_letter_code
_entity_poly.pdbx_strand_id
1 'polypeptide(L)'
;MIKTVTLIIALSAYLTALPVIAQNDSVVPTNLGKLNFAVPDMPAFKALGSEPSTILRPSTPMALAATASQFYGNGNGVLPRNIAIEVAPLILIDASPNRRLKLEQYLKRRVFHSMRVSIGTLTDSSTTPYSSKLAVGLRFSLIDKGDLRYDRNFLQEVANILREDALAESALRTEFNQTHPLTVDLDDREKLFKEFREAKQTDTIEKKINAIKEDYKRKNWNKQKLDFALAWAGRSSDSLVKNLNFHRISGWLTLALPVKQWGQFLVGINYDNSHNTVEMKEEVLSRYNLALRLYAGTNRFKGYLESQYSRVNRKFNLGVSTIESNDFYLHLGGEYGILDGIWIQGYAGYQRNFSAGLSAFTGHLDLRFTIPEKIKL
;
A
#
# COMPACT_ATOMS: atom_id res chain seq x y z
N MET A 1 -1.73 -59.83 -17.31
CA MET A 1 -2.66 -58.69 -17.26
C MET A 1 -3.54 -58.64 -15.99
N ILE A 2 -3.45 -59.60 -15.05
CA ILE A 2 -4.31 -59.66 -13.85
C ILE A 2 -3.64 -59.12 -12.57
N LYS A 3 -2.31 -58.89 -12.57
CA LYS A 3 -1.58 -58.43 -11.37
C LYS A 3 -1.52 -56.91 -11.18
N THR A 4 -1.91 -56.11 -12.19
CA THR A 4 -1.84 -54.64 -12.12
C THR A 4 -3.13 -53.97 -11.62
N VAL A 5 -4.26 -54.68 -11.64
CA VAL A 5 -5.57 -54.13 -11.22
C VAL A 5 -5.77 -54.22 -9.70
N THR A 6 -5.16 -55.20 -9.03
CA THR A 6 -5.30 -55.38 -7.58
C THR A 6 -4.55 -54.31 -6.76
N LEU A 7 -3.51 -53.69 -7.32
CA LEU A 7 -2.73 -52.64 -6.63
C LEU A 7 -3.46 -51.29 -6.60
N ILE A 8 -4.35 -51.01 -7.57
CA ILE A 8 -5.09 -49.75 -7.66
C ILE A 8 -6.26 -49.72 -6.67
N ILE A 9 -6.87 -50.88 -6.38
CA ILE A 9 -7.99 -50.97 -5.43
C ILE A 9 -7.47 -50.89 -3.98
N ALA A 10 -6.31 -51.50 -3.67
CA ALA A 10 -5.71 -51.39 -2.34
C ALA A 10 -5.19 -49.96 -2.01
N LEU A 11 -4.73 -49.19 -3.01
CA LEU A 11 -4.31 -47.81 -2.81
C LEU A 11 -5.50 -46.84 -2.66
N SER A 12 -6.67 -47.19 -3.21
CA SER A 12 -7.90 -46.41 -3.05
C SER A 12 -8.56 -46.55 -1.67
N ALA A 13 -8.35 -47.69 -1.00
CA ALA A 13 -8.91 -47.96 0.33
C ALA A 13 -8.08 -47.36 1.49
N TYR A 14 -6.82 -46.99 1.26
CA TYR A 14 -5.98 -46.32 2.27
C TYR A 14 -6.13 -44.79 2.29
N LEU A 15 -6.89 -44.20 1.35
CA LEU A 15 -7.08 -42.76 1.26
C LEU A 15 -8.35 -42.25 1.96
N THR A 16 -9.17 -43.12 2.57
CA THR A 16 -10.50 -42.75 3.09
C THR A 16 -10.62 -42.70 4.61
N ALA A 17 -9.50 -42.74 5.35
CA ALA A 17 -9.51 -42.66 6.83
C ALA A 17 -8.71 -41.47 7.37
N LEU A 18 -8.74 -40.32 6.69
CA LEU A 18 -8.39 -39.07 7.38
C LEU A 18 -9.58 -38.68 8.27
N PRO A 19 -9.39 -38.47 9.58
CA PRO A 19 -10.45 -37.95 10.42
C PRO A 19 -10.90 -36.63 9.81
N VAL A 20 -12.20 -36.55 9.50
CA VAL A 20 -12.88 -35.28 9.25
C VAL A 20 -12.82 -34.54 10.57
N ILE A 21 -11.73 -33.83 10.80
CA ILE A 21 -11.70 -32.75 11.78
C ILE A 21 -12.73 -31.78 11.22
N ALA A 22 -13.91 -31.78 11.84
CA ALA A 22 -14.89 -30.74 11.64
C ALA A 22 -14.14 -29.42 11.79
N GLN A 23 -13.87 -28.75 10.66
CA GLN A 23 -13.40 -27.39 10.65
C GLN A 23 -14.54 -26.61 11.29
N ASN A 24 -14.46 -26.43 12.61
CA ASN A 24 -15.12 -25.29 13.21
C ASN A 24 -14.57 -24.11 12.41
N ASP A 25 -15.43 -23.56 11.54
CA ASP A 25 -15.23 -22.31 10.83
C ASP A 25 -15.12 -21.21 11.90
N SER A 26 -14.01 -21.18 12.63
CA SER A 26 -13.55 -20.03 13.37
C SER A 26 -13.22 -19.00 12.30
N VAL A 27 -14.25 -18.28 11.85
CA VAL A 27 -14.15 -17.24 10.83
C VAL A 27 -13.16 -16.23 11.35
N VAL A 28 -11.89 -16.34 10.94
CA VAL A 28 -10.85 -15.35 11.26
C VAL A 28 -11.30 -14.05 10.63
N PRO A 29 -11.65 -13.03 11.43
CA PRO A 29 -12.11 -11.76 10.88
C PRO A 29 -11.03 -11.14 10.00
N THR A 30 -11.39 -10.74 8.78
CA THR A 30 -10.47 -10.14 7.80
C THR A 30 -9.86 -8.82 8.29
N ASN A 31 -10.50 -8.14 9.24
CA ASN A 31 -10.01 -6.92 9.88
C ASN A 31 -8.78 -7.16 10.78
N LEU A 32 -8.52 -8.40 11.22
CA LEU A 32 -7.31 -8.77 11.94
C LEU A 32 -6.08 -8.81 11.02
N GLY A 33 -6.24 -8.75 9.69
CA GLY A 33 -5.14 -8.84 8.72
C GLY A 33 -4.69 -7.50 8.12
N LYS A 34 -4.86 -6.37 8.80
CA LYS A 34 -4.36 -5.08 8.30
C LYS A 34 -2.89 -4.89 8.67
N LEU A 35 -2.06 -4.45 7.71
CA LEU A 35 -0.67 -4.03 7.95
C LEU A 35 -0.29 -2.78 7.17
N ASN A 36 0.47 -1.92 7.84
CA ASN A 36 1.08 -0.71 7.34
C ASN A 36 2.61 -0.88 7.30
N PHE A 37 3.15 -1.09 6.10
CA PHE A 37 4.60 -1.16 5.88
C PHE A 37 5.24 0.18 5.47
N ALA A 38 4.47 1.04 4.79
CA ALA A 38 4.83 2.40 4.42
C ALA A 38 3.61 3.09 3.81
N VAL A 39 3.60 4.43 3.80
CA VAL A 39 2.61 5.19 3.03
C VAL A 39 2.90 4.99 1.53
N PRO A 40 1.92 4.53 0.73
CA PRO A 40 2.05 4.45 -0.72
C PRO A 40 2.48 5.77 -1.33
N ASP A 41 3.27 5.69 -2.40
CA ASP A 41 3.16 6.72 -3.43
C ASP A 41 1.79 6.58 -4.11
N MET A 42 1.08 7.69 -4.23
CA MET A 42 -0.24 7.71 -4.86
C MET A 42 -0.08 8.02 -6.36
N PRO A 43 -0.67 7.23 -7.27
CA PRO A 43 -0.54 7.47 -8.71
C PRO A 43 -1.03 8.85 -9.15
N ALA A 44 -2.14 9.33 -8.59
CA ALA A 44 -2.62 10.69 -8.84
C ALA A 44 -1.56 11.74 -8.46
N PHE A 45 -0.92 11.58 -7.31
CA PHE A 45 0.12 12.48 -6.82
C PHE A 45 1.35 12.50 -7.73
N LYS A 46 1.82 11.33 -8.19
CA LYS A 46 2.92 11.23 -9.16
C LYS A 46 2.57 11.85 -10.51
N ALA A 47 1.34 11.67 -10.99
CA ALA A 47 0.88 12.23 -12.26
C ALA A 47 0.93 13.78 -12.28
N LEU A 48 0.76 14.42 -11.11
CA LEU A 48 0.89 15.86 -10.94
C LEU A 48 2.33 16.36 -11.11
N GLY A 49 3.33 15.47 -11.05
CA GLY A 49 4.74 15.79 -11.29
C GLY A 49 5.44 16.49 -10.12
N SER A 50 4.93 16.36 -8.90
CA SER A 50 5.53 16.97 -7.71
C SER A 50 6.74 16.23 -7.15
N GLU A 51 6.92 14.97 -7.55
CA GLU A 51 8.02 14.12 -7.07
C GLU A 51 9.00 13.81 -8.21
N PRO A 52 10.30 14.09 -8.04
CA PRO A 52 11.37 13.70 -8.95
C PRO A 52 11.44 12.20 -9.24
N SER A 53 11.04 11.37 -8.28
CA SER A 53 11.14 9.92 -8.44
C SER A 53 10.04 9.37 -9.35
N THR A 54 10.42 8.63 -10.40
CA THR A 54 9.48 8.03 -11.37
C THR A 54 9.00 6.62 -10.98
N ILE A 55 9.60 5.97 -9.98
CA ILE A 55 9.13 4.69 -9.45
C ILE A 55 8.01 4.89 -8.43
N LEU A 56 7.03 3.99 -8.44
CA LEU A 56 6.03 3.89 -7.38
C LEU A 56 6.53 2.92 -6.32
N ARG A 57 6.64 3.37 -5.07
CA ARG A 57 6.90 2.45 -3.95
C ARG A 57 5.80 1.41 -3.82
N PRO A 58 6.12 0.11 -3.82
CA PRO A 58 5.19 -0.94 -3.46
C PRO A 58 4.66 -0.74 -2.05
N SER A 59 3.37 -0.95 -1.84
CA SER A 59 2.73 -0.74 -0.54
C SER A 59 1.51 -1.62 -0.39
N THR A 60 1.16 -1.91 0.86
CA THR A 60 -0.05 -2.66 1.19
C THR A 60 -1.28 -1.73 1.05
N PRO A 61 -2.37 -2.22 0.46
CA PRO A 61 -3.61 -1.46 0.38
C PRO A 61 -4.11 -1.04 1.77
N MET A 62 -4.35 0.27 1.93
CA MET A 62 -4.94 0.84 3.14
C MET A 62 -6.34 1.34 2.81
N ALA A 63 -7.23 1.32 3.81
CA ALA A 63 -8.61 1.78 3.63
C ALA A 63 -8.67 3.25 3.20
N LEU A 64 -7.85 4.11 3.83
CA LEU A 64 -7.71 5.53 3.54
C LEU A 64 -6.29 6.01 3.84
N ALA A 65 -5.71 6.79 2.94
CA ALA A 65 -4.37 7.34 3.01
C ALA A 65 -4.38 8.80 2.55
N ALA A 66 -3.53 9.65 3.12
CA ALA A 66 -3.31 11.03 2.67
C ALA A 66 -1.82 11.31 2.47
N THR A 67 -1.49 12.19 1.52
CA THR A 67 -0.12 12.65 1.33
C THR A 67 -0.14 14.14 1.09
N ALA A 68 0.79 14.85 1.73
CA ALA A 68 1.12 16.22 1.43
C ALA A 68 2.62 16.29 1.12
N SER A 69 3.06 17.12 0.18
CA SER A 69 4.50 17.28 -0.12
C SER A 69 4.87 18.74 -0.30
N GLN A 70 6.18 18.98 -0.45
CA GLN A 70 6.77 20.29 -0.70
C GLN A 70 6.62 21.24 0.51
N PHE A 71 6.89 20.74 1.71
CA PHE A 71 6.95 21.58 2.92
C PHE A 71 8.17 22.51 2.93
N TYR A 72 9.15 22.25 2.06
CA TYR A 72 10.35 23.05 1.91
C TYR A 72 10.69 23.21 0.43
N GLY A 73 10.89 24.45 -0.01
CA GLY A 73 11.25 24.79 -1.38
C GLY A 73 11.88 26.17 -1.46
N ASN A 74 12.95 26.33 -2.25
CA ASN A 74 13.67 27.59 -2.44
C ASN A 74 14.15 28.24 -1.13
N GLY A 75 14.64 27.44 -0.18
CA GLY A 75 15.20 27.94 1.08
C GLY A 75 14.18 28.26 2.18
N ASN A 76 12.88 28.25 1.88
CA ASN A 76 11.82 28.62 2.81
C ASN A 76 10.86 27.45 3.10
N GLY A 77 10.36 27.41 4.33
CA GLY A 77 9.21 26.55 4.68
C GLY A 77 7.94 27.10 4.04
N VAL A 78 7.19 26.26 3.34
CA VAL A 78 5.96 26.66 2.65
C VAL A 78 4.82 25.72 2.99
N LEU A 79 3.59 26.22 2.94
CA LEU A 79 2.39 25.39 3.06
C LEU A 79 2.36 24.40 1.88
N PRO A 80 2.14 23.10 2.12
CA PRO A 80 2.14 22.10 1.06
C PRO A 80 1.04 22.42 0.05
N ARG A 81 1.43 22.48 -1.22
CA ARG A 81 0.52 22.80 -2.34
C ARG A 81 0.05 21.58 -3.11
N ASN A 82 0.64 20.42 -2.81
CA ASN A 82 0.20 19.16 -3.33
C ASN A 82 -0.41 18.33 -2.20
N ILE A 83 -1.66 17.93 -2.40
CA ILE A 83 -2.38 17.04 -1.50
C ILE A 83 -2.99 15.93 -2.33
N ALA A 84 -2.87 14.70 -1.87
CA ALA A 84 -3.60 13.57 -2.42
C ALA A 84 -4.20 12.69 -1.33
N ILE A 85 -5.29 12.03 -1.71
CA ILE A 85 -6.01 11.05 -0.91
C ILE A 85 -6.13 9.77 -1.72
N GLU A 86 -5.95 8.62 -1.09
CA GLU A 86 -6.15 7.31 -1.70
C GLU A 86 -7.07 6.46 -0.81
N VAL A 87 -8.00 5.76 -1.44
CA VAL A 87 -8.93 4.82 -0.78
C VAL A 87 -8.84 3.44 -1.40
N ALA A 88 -9.08 2.40 -0.61
CA ALA A 88 -9.27 1.02 -1.09
C ALA A 88 -10.75 0.63 -0.96
N PRO A 89 -11.59 0.82 -2.00
CA PRO A 89 -13.04 0.76 -1.85
C PRO A 89 -13.55 -0.60 -1.37
N LEU A 90 -12.98 -1.71 -1.88
CA LEU A 90 -13.42 -3.04 -1.48
C LEU A 90 -13.07 -3.34 -0.01
N ILE A 91 -11.91 -2.89 0.46
CA ILE A 91 -11.52 -3.03 1.87
C ILE A 91 -12.46 -2.23 2.78
N LEU A 92 -12.91 -1.04 2.36
CA LEU A 92 -13.88 -0.23 3.10
C LEU A 92 -15.26 -0.90 3.14
N ILE A 93 -15.74 -1.43 2.02
CA ILE A 93 -17.02 -2.14 1.93
C ILE A 93 -17.00 -3.40 2.82
N ASP A 94 -15.90 -4.14 2.82
CA ASP A 94 -15.73 -5.37 3.61
C ASP A 94 -15.50 -5.10 5.10
N ALA A 95 -15.18 -3.87 5.48
CA ALA A 95 -15.08 -3.48 6.89
C ALA A 95 -16.46 -3.24 7.53
N SER A 96 -17.53 -3.14 6.73
CA SER A 96 -18.88 -2.92 7.25
C SER A 96 -19.35 -4.08 8.13
N PRO A 97 -19.95 -3.82 9.32
CA PRO A 97 -20.48 -4.87 10.21
C PRO A 97 -21.46 -5.82 9.52
N ASN A 98 -22.17 -5.32 8.51
CA ASN A 98 -23.22 -6.03 7.78
C ASN A 98 -22.68 -6.90 6.62
N ARG A 99 -21.38 -6.82 6.31
CA ARG A 99 -20.72 -7.65 5.29
C ARG A 99 -19.42 -8.20 5.83
N ARG A 100 -19.49 -9.37 6.47
CA ARG A 100 -18.29 -10.14 6.83
C ARG A 100 -17.86 -10.98 5.64
N LEU A 101 -16.94 -10.45 4.83
CA LEU A 101 -16.39 -11.19 3.71
C LEU A 101 -15.59 -12.40 4.23
N LYS A 102 -15.89 -13.60 3.73
CA LYS A 102 -15.14 -14.80 4.09
C LYS A 102 -13.72 -14.71 3.50
N LEU A 103 -12.73 -15.21 4.24
CA LEU A 103 -11.34 -15.24 3.76
C LEU A 103 -11.21 -15.89 2.37
N GLU A 104 -11.93 -16.98 2.11
CA GLU A 104 -11.92 -17.63 0.79
C GLU A 104 -12.38 -16.72 -0.36
N GLN A 105 -13.38 -15.88 -0.11
CA GLN A 105 -13.88 -14.91 -1.09
C GLN A 105 -12.83 -13.83 -1.36
N TYR A 106 -12.13 -13.39 -0.31
CA TYR A 106 -11.02 -12.45 -0.40
C TYR A 106 -9.90 -13.01 -1.29
N LEU A 107 -9.48 -14.27 -1.01
CA LEU A 107 -8.42 -14.96 -1.74
C LEU A 107 -8.74 -15.12 -3.23
N LYS A 108 -9.99 -15.48 -3.58
CA LYS A 108 -10.43 -15.66 -4.97
C LYS A 108 -10.36 -14.37 -5.79
N ARG A 109 -10.50 -13.20 -5.17
CA ARG A 109 -10.55 -11.89 -5.83
C ARG A 109 -9.42 -10.96 -5.37
N ARG A 110 -8.25 -11.52 -5.07
CA ARG A 110 -7.11 -10.81 -4.47
C ARG A 110 -6.74 -9.50 -5.17
N VAL A 111 -6.66 -9.52 -6.50
CA VAL A 111 -6.23 -8.35 -7.30
C VAL A 111 -7.25 -7.22 -7.16
N PHE A 112 -8.54 -7.53 -7.21
CA PHE A 112 -9.58 -6.52 -7.03
C PHE A 112 -9.61 -5.96 -5.61
N HIS A 113 -9.37 -6.78 -4.59
CA HIS A 113 -9.28 -6.30 -3.20
C HIS A 113 -8.03 -5.46 -2.92
N SER A 114 -7.05 -5.48 -3.83
CA SER A 114 -5.90 -4.59 -3.80
C SER A 114 -6.11 -3.27 -4.54
N MET A 115 -7.27 -3.13 -5.22
CA MET A 115 -7.61 -1.94 -5.98
C MET A 115 -7.66 -0.71 -5.06
N ARG A 116 -6.97 0.33 -5.50
CA ARG A 116 -6.91 1.63 -4.86
C ARG A 116 -7.25 2.71 -5.85
N VAL A 117 -7.98 3.71 -5.38
CA VAL A 117 -8.37 4.90 -6.13
C VAL A 117 -7.78 6.09 -5.41
N SER A 118 -7.03 6.91 -6.14
CA SER A 118 -6.41 8.13 -5.64
C SER A 118 -6.93 9.36 -6.38
N ILE A 119 -7.04 10.46 -5.65
CA ILE A 119 -7.31 11.79 -6.18
C ILE A 119 -6.26 12.75 -5.60
N GLY A 120 -5.75 13.66 -6.42
CA GLY A 120 -4.76 14.64 -5.98
C GLY A 120 -4.94 15.99 -6.65
N THR A 121 -4.51 17.04 -5.98
CA THR A 121 -4.51 18.42 -6.48
C THR A 121 -3.15 19.06 -6.27
N LEU A 122 -2.70 19.86 -7.25
CA LEU A 122 -1.48 20.66 -7.18
C LEU A 122 -1.78 22.08 -7.66
N THR A 123 -1.48 23.07 -6.82
CA THR A 123 -1.53 24.48 -7.22
C THR A 123 -0.14 24.95 -7.68
N ASP A 124 -0.06 25.41 -8.93
CA ASP A 124 1.15 25.93 -9.54
C ASP A 124 1.16 27.46 -9.41
N SER A 125 1.98 27.98 -8.51
CA SER A 125 2.12 29.43 -8.33
C SER A 125 3.13 30.07 -9.28
N SER A 126 3.82 29.27 -10.10
CA SER A 126 4.86 29.77 -11.00
C SER A 126 4.28 30.31 -12.31
N THR A 127 3.01 30.01 -12.59
CA THR A 127 2.28 30.48 -13.76
C THR A 127 1.28 31.57 -13.39
N THR A 128 1.20 32.66 -14.16
CA THR A 128 0.13 33.66 -14.11
C THR A 128 -0.75 33.55 -15.36
N PRO A 129 -2.09 33.36 -15.23
CA PRO A 129 -2.83 33.14 -13.97
C PRO A 129 -2.45 31.81 -13.31
N TYR A 130 -2.67 31.73 -11.99
CA TYR A 130 -2.42 30.52 -11.21
C TYR A 130 -3.14 29.32 -11.83
N SER A 131 -2.40 28.23 -12.06
CA SER A 131 -2.99 27.01 -12.62
C SER A 131 -3.15 25.94 -11.54
N SER A 132 -4.33 25.32 -11.52
CA SER A 132 -4.62 24.19 -10.66
C SER A 132 -4.56 22.91 -11.50
N LYS A 133 -3.91 21.87 -10.99
CA LYS A 133 -3.87 20.55 -11.61
C LYS A 133 -4.65 19.59 -10.75
N LEU A 134 -5.48 18.76 -11.37
CA LEU A 134 -6.23 17.69 -10.73
C LEU A 134 -5.80 16.37 -11.35
N ALA A 135 -5.61 15.34 -10.54
CA ALA A 135 -5.31 14.01 -11.01
C ALA A 135 -6.17 12.95 -10.31
N VAL A 136 -6.49 11.90 -11.06
CA VAL A 136 -7.11 10.67 -10.56
C VAL A 136 -6.24 9.49 -10.94
N GLY A 137 -6.14 8.50 -10.07
CA GLY A 137 -5.27 7.35 -10.27
C GLY A 137 -5.86 6.06 -9.76
N LEU A 138 -5.59 4.97 -10.48
CA LEU A 138 -5.93 3.60 -10.12
C LEU A 138 -4.66 2.81 -9.87
N ARG A 139 -4.70 1.92 -8.88
CA ARG A 139 -3.57 1.04 -8.56
C ARG A 139 -4.04 -0.34 -8.13
N PHE A 140 -3.28 -1.35 -8.53
CA PHE A 140 -3.50 -2.76 -8.22
C PHE A 140 -2.20 -3.42 -7.82
N SER A 141 -2.29 -4.38 -6.89
CA SER A 141 -1.21 -5.32 -6.56
C SER A 141 -1.52 -6.66 -7.21
N LEU A 142 -0.80 -6.96 -8.28
CA LEU A 142 -0.92 -8.20 -9.04
C LEU A 142 -0.33 -9.38 -8.25
N ILE A 143 0.75 -9.11 -7.51
CA ILE A 143 1.41 -10.04 -6.60
C ILE A 143 1.71 -9.27 -5.31
N ASP A 144 1.31 -9.82 -4.15
CA ASP A 144 1.74 -9.32 -2.85
C ASP A 144 2.01 -10.50 -1.92
N LYS A 145 3.28 -10.94 -1.83
CA LYS A 145 3.67 -12.02 -0.89
C LYS A 145 3.83 -11.52 0.55
N GLY A 146 3.70 -10.23 0.81
CA GLY A 146 3.78 -9.63 2.13
C GLY A 146 2.41 -9.45 2.80
N ASP A 147 1.31 -9.73 2.11
CA ASP A 147 -0.03 -9.66 2.68
C ASP A 147 -0.30 -10.87 3.59
N LEU A 148 -0.46 -10.63 4.88
CA LEU A 148 -0.69 -11.70 5.86
C LEU A 148 -2.04 -12.37 5.75
N ARG A 149 -2.99 -11.79 5.00
CA ARG A 149 -4.23 -12.51 4.64
C ARG A 149 -3.97 -13.69 3.71
N TYR A 150 -2.79 -13.76 3.09
CA TYR A 150 -2.37 -14.88 2.24
C TYR A 150 -1.42 -15.86 2.93
N ASP A 151 -0.89 -15.49 4.10
CA ASP A 151 0.09 -16.31 4.80
C ASP A 151 -0.59 -17.34 5.68
N ARG A 152 -0.53 -18.61 5.25
CA ARG A 152 -1.16 -19.73 5.97
C ARG A 152 -0.57 -19.93 7.35
N ASN A 153 0.72 -19.67 7.55
CA ASN A 153 1.36 -19.85 8.85
C ASN A 153 0.86 -18.78 9.82
N PHE A 154 0.81 -17.52 9.37
CA PHE A 154 0.22 -16.44 10.15
C PHE A 154 -1.24 -16.72 10.52
N LEU A 155 -2.05 -17.15 9.57
CA LEU A 155 -3.46 -17.48 9.82
C LEU A 155 -3.62 -18.63 10.81
N GLN A 156 -2.75 -19.65 10.74
CA GLN A 156 -2.74 -20.75 11.69
C GLN A 156 -2.34 -20.29 13.10
N GLU A 157 -1.37 -19.39 13.23
CA GLU A 157 -0.99 -18.79 14.51
C GLU A 157 -2.15 -17.99 15.12
N VAL A 158 -2.85 -17.18 14.32
CA VAL A 158 -4.06 -16.46 14.75
C VAL A 158 -5.13 -17.45 15.20
N ALA A 159 -5.41 -18.49 14.41
CA ALA A 159 -6.40 -19.51 14.75
C ALA A 159 -6.06 -20.23 16.07
N ASN A 160 -4.77 -20.52 16.32
CA ASN A 160 -4.32 -21.11 17.57
C ASN A 160 -4.56 -20.17 18.75
N ILE A 161 -4.24 -18.88 18.64
CA ILE A 161 -4.50 -17.87 19.68
C ILE A 161 -6.00 -17.78 19.98
N LEU A 162 -6.85 -17.74 18.95
CA LEU A 162 -8.30 -17.66 19.13
C LEU A 162 -8.87 -18.93 19.79
N ARG A 163 -8.35 -20.11 19.43
CA ARG A 163 -8.74 -21.37 20.05
C ARG A 163 -8.32 -21.42 21.52
N GLU A 164 -7.10 -21.01 21.84
CA GLU A 164 -6.62 -20.92 23.22
C GLU A 164 -7.47 -19.96 24.06
N ASP A 165 -7.84 -18.80 23.50
CA ASP A 165 -8.70 -17.84 24.20
C ASP A 165 -10.11 -18.38 24.41
N ALA A 166 -10.72 -19.02 23.40
CA ALA A 166 -12.04 -19.63 23.54
C ALA A 166 -12.06 -20.72 24.62
N LEU A 167 -11.00 -21.54 24.72
CA LEU A 167 -10.85 -22.53 25.79
C LEU A 167 -10.70 -21.87 27.17
N ALA A 168 -9.90 -20.80 27.26
CA ALA A 168 -9.73 -20.04 28.50
C ALA A 168 -11.02 -19.35 28.94
N GLU A 169 -11.76 -18.74 28.01
CA GLU A 169 -13.05 -18.12 28.28
C GLU A 169 -14.08 -19.15 28.74
N SER A 170 -14.13 -20.32 28.10
CA SER A 170 -14.98 -21.43 28.55
C SER A 170 -14.65 -21.87 29.98
N ALA A 171 -13.37 -21.96 30.34
CA ALA A 171 -12.95 -22.32 31.69
C ALA A 171 -13.34 -21.24 32.71
N LEU A 172 -13.11 -19.96 32.39
CA LEU A 172 -13.51 -18.82 33.22
C LEU A 172 -15.02 -18.77 33.42
N ARG A 173 -15.81 -19.08 32.39
CA ARG A 173 -17.27 -19.10 32.49
C ARG A 173 -17.76 -20.20 33.42
N THR A 174 -17.11 -21.37 33.40
CA THR A 174 -17.38 -22.44 34.37
C THR A 174 -17.02 -22.00 35.79
N GLU A 175 -15.85 -21.39 36.02
CA GLU A 175 -15.45 -20.86 37.34
C GLU A 175 -16.41 -19.78 37.85
N PHE A 176 -16.82 -18.86 36.96
CA PHE A 176 -17.79 -17.81 37.27
C PHE A 176 -19.14 -18.41 37.68
N ASN A 177 -19.64 -19.40 36.95
CA ASN A 177 -20.91 -20.07 37.27
C ASN A 177 -20.87 -20.86 38.58
N GLN A 178 -19.70 -21.32 39.02
CA GLN A 178 -19.52 -21.97 40.32
C GLN A 178 -19.50 -20.96 41.48
N THR A 179 -19.04 -19.74 41.23
CA THR A 179 -18.85 -18.71 42.26
C THR A 179 -20.02 -17.72 42.35
N HIS A 180 -20.83 -17.60 41.30
CA HIS A 180 -21.94 -16.65 41.22
C HIS A 180 -23.28 -17.39 41.00
N PRO A 181 -24.24 -17.27 41.93
CA PRO A 181 -25.55 -17.91 41.82
C PRO A 181 -26.32 -17.54 40.55
N LEU A 182 -27.15 -18.46 40.03
CA LEU A 182 -27.97 -18.27 38.82
C LEU A 182 -29.13 -17.28 38.97
N THR A 183 -29.33 -16.68 40.15
CA THR A 183 -30.51 -15.87 40.50
C THR A 183 -30.43 -14.42 40.04
N VAL A 184 -29.31 -14.00 39.44
CA VAL A 184 -29.10 -12.64 38.93
C VAL A 184 -29.70 -12.50 37.52
N ASP A 185 -30.20 -11.31 37.19
CA ASP A 185 -30.66 -10.97 35.84
C ASP A 185 -29.55 -11.21 34.79
N LEU A 186 -29.93 -11.57 33.56
CA LEU A 186 -29.00 -11.98 32.51
C LEU A 186 -28.05 -10.85 32.11
N ASP A 187 -28.55 -9.61 32.04
CA ASP A 187 -27.75 -8.45 31.66
C ASP A 187 -26.71 -8.11 32.75
N ASP A 188 -27.12 -8.14 34.02
CA ASP A 188 -26.22 -7.96 35.16
C ASP A 188 -25.18 -9.08 35.24
N ARG A 189 -25.57 -10.31 34.91
CA ARG A 189 -24.66 -11.46 34.89
C ARG A 189 -23.57 -11.32 33.84
N GLU A 190 -23.90 -10.86 32.62
CA GLU A 190 -22.92 -10.67 31.56
C GLU A 190 -21.94 -9.54 31.90
N LYS A 191 -22.43 -8.47 32.54
CA LYS A 191 -21.57 -7.41 33.07
C LYS A 191 -20.62 -7.93 34.15
N LEU A 192 -21.11 -8.70 35.12
CA LEU A 192 -20.29 -9.33 36.16
C LEU A 192 -19.25 -10.30 35.58
N PHE A 193 -19.63 -11.09 34.57
CA PHE A 193 -18.69 -11.98 33.90
C PHE A 193 -17.59 -11.21 33.18
N LYS A 194 -17.93 -10.08 32.54
CA LYS A 194 -16.93 -9.20 31.91
C LYS A 194 -15.92 -8.66 32.92
N GLU A 195 -16.39 -8.16 34.07
CA GLU A 195 -15.52 -7.68 35.16
C GLU A 195 -14.64 -8.82 35.72
N PHE A 196 -15.23 -10.01 35.91
CA PHE A 196 -14.50 -11.20 36.35
C PHE A 196 -13.40 -11.62 35.35
N ARG A 197 -13.72 -11.61 34.05
CA ARG A 197 -12.76 -11.88 32.97
C ARG A 197 -11.63 -10.86 32.99
N GLU A 198 -11.94 -9.57 33.07
CA GLU A 198 -10.95 -8.49 33.08
C GLU A 198 -10.01 -8.58 34.30
N ALA A 199 -10.50 -9.03 35.46
CA ALA A 199 -9.69 -9.23 36.66
C ALA A 199 -8.74 -10.45 36.56
N LYS A 200 -9.14 -11.51 35.85
CA LYS A 200 -8.39 -12.77 35.75
C LYS A 200 -7.48 -12.86 34.53
N GLN A 201 -7.83 -12.19 33.43
CA GLN A 201 -7.12 -12.29 32.17
C GLN A 201 -6.19 -11.09 31.94
N THR A 202 -4.90 -11.28 32.25
CA THR A 202 -3.88 -10.22 32.16
C THR A 202 -3.39 -9.95 30.73
N ASP A 203 -3.46 -10.94 29.84
CA ASP A 203 -3.11 -10.80 28.43
C ASP A 203 -4.35 -10.81 27.55
N THR A 204 -4.65 -9.66 26.94
CA THR A 204 -5.72 -9.57 25.96
C THR A 204 -5.34 -10.29 24.67
N ILE A 205 -6.33 -10.91 24.02
CA ILE A 205 -6.18 -11.48 22.66
C ILE A 205 -5.52 -10.47 21.72
N GLU A 206 -5.93 -9.21 21.82
CA GLU A 206 -5.42 -8.11 21.02
C GLU A 206 -3.90 -7.95 21.18
N LYS A 207 -3.36 -8.06 22.40
CA LYS A 207 -1.91 -8.01 22.66
C LYS A 207 -1.17 -9.16 21.99
N LYS A 208 -1.70 -10.39 22.09
CA LYS A 208 -1.10 -11.58 21.44
C LYS A 208 -1.11 -11.46 19.92
N ILE A 209 -2.25 -11.06 19.33
CA ILE A 209 -2.38 -10.85 17.88
C ILE A 209 -1.45 -9.71 17.42
N ASN A 210 -1.36 -8.62 18.17
CA ASN A 210 -0.45 -7.52 17.82
C ASN A 210 1.02 -7.95 17.89
N ALA A 211 1.40 -8.80 18.84
CA ALA A 211 2.77 -9.32 18.93
C ALA A 211 3.17 -10.13 17.69
N ILE A 212 2.32 -11.04 17.22
CA ILE A 212 2.59 -11.82 16.00
C ILE A 212 2.55 -10.95 14.74
N LYS A 213 1.69 -9.91 14.69
CA LYS A 213 1.69 -8.93 13.60
C LYS A 213 2.99 -8.16 13.52
N GLU A 214 3.50 -7.68 14.65
CA GLU A 214 4.75 -6.93 14.68
C GLU A 214 5.94 -7.82 14.30
N ASP A 215 5.97 -9.09 14.75
CA ASP A 215 6.96 -10.05 14.28
C ASP A 215 6.86 -10.31 12.77
N TYR A 216 5.64 -10.48 12.26
CA TYR A 216 5.40 -10.64 10.83
C TYR A 216 5.86 -9.40 10.04
N LYS A 217 5.58 -8.19 10.53
CA LYS A 217 6.03 -6.93 9.89
C LYS A 217 7.54 -6.91 9.77
N ARG A 218 8.27 -7.26 10.84
CA ARG A 218 9.74 -7.31 10.83
C ARG A 218 10.30 -8.30 9.83
N LYS A 219 9.68 -9.48 9.70
CA LYS A 219 10.18 -10.57 8.84
C LYS A 219 9.79 -10.42 7.37
N ASN A 220 8.71 -9.70 7.08
CA ASN A 220 8.05 -9.74 5.77
C ASN A 220 7.91 -8.37 5.06
N TRP A 221 8.49 -7.29 5.59
CA TRP A 221 8.37 -5.95 5.01
C TRP A 221 8.91 -5.83 3.57
N ASN A 222 9.89 -6.64 3.21
CA ASN A 222 10.56 -6.61 1.91
C ASN A 222 10.12 -7.72 0.96
N LYS A 223 9.02 -8.44 1.26
CA LYS A 223 8.54 -9.53 0.41
C LYS A 223 8.26 -9.07 -1.01
N GLN A 224 8.24 -10.04 -1.92
CA GLN A 224 8.02 -9.79 -3.34
C GLN A 224 6.65 -9.15 -3.59
N LYS A 225 6.64 -8.09 -4.39
CA LYS A 225 5.42 -7.41 -4.82
C LYS A 225 5.50 -7.02 -6.29
N LEU A 226 4.36 -7.03 -6.99
CA LEU A 226 4.23 -6.52 -8.35
C LEU A 226 3.00 -5.63 -8.40
N ASP A 227 3.23 -4.34 -8.60
CA ASP A 227 2.18 -3.33 -8.64
C ASP A 227 2.06 -2.72 -10.04
N PHE A 228 0.81 -2.48 -10.43
CA PHE A 228 0.42 -1.75 -11.63
C PHE A 228 -0.38 -0.52 -11.24
N ALA A 229 -0.14 0.60 -11.90
CA ALA A 229 -0.91 1.81 -11.71
C ALA A 229 -1.12 2.58 -13.01
N LEU A 230 -2.20 3.35 -13.05
CA LEU A 230 -2.59 4.21 -14.14
C LEU A 230 -3.15 5.51 -13.57
N ALA A 231 -2.85 6.65 -14.17
CA ALA A 231 -3.37 7.93 -13.72
C ALA A 231 -3.63 8.88 -14.89
N TRP A 232 -4.56 9.79 -14.64
CA TRP A 232 -5.01 10.84 -15.55
C TRP A 232 -4.88 12.17 -14.81
N ALA A 233 -4.24 13.15 -15.43
CA ALA A 233 -4.15 14.50 -14.90
C ALA A 233 -4.70 15.53 -15.89
N GLY A 234 -5.50 16.43 -15.35
CA GLY A 234 -5.98 17.63 -16.04
C GLY A 234 -5.37 18.89 -15.42
N ARG A 235 -5.38 19.97 -16.20
CA ARG A 235 -4.98 21.30 -15.77
C ARG A 235 -6.14 22.25 -16.00
N SER A 236 -6.37 23.14 -15.05
CA SER A 236 -7.30 24.26 -15.20
C SER A 236 -6.53 25.58 -15.09
N SER A 237 -6.91 26.52 -15.94
CA SER A 237 -6.45 27.91 -15.90
C SER A 237 -7.16 28.74 -14.81
N ASP A 238 -8.18 28.17 -14.16
CA ASP A 238 -8.89 28.78 -13.06
C ASP A 238 -8.68 27.99 -11.75
N SER A 239 -8.90 28.66 -10.62
CA SER A 239 -8.76 28.08 -9.28
C SER A 239 -9.88 27.11 -8.92
N LEU A 240 -11.00 27.12 -9.66
CA LEU A 240 -12.22 26.36 -9.37
C LEU A 240 -12.35 25.08 -10.20
N VAL A 241 -11.32 24.72 -10.98
CA VAL A 241 -11.28 23.51 -11.82
C VAL A 241 -12.43 23.48 -12.85
N LYS A 242 -13.03 24.62 -13.20
CA LYS A 242 -14.19 24.66 -14.11
C LYS A 242 -13.79 24.32 -15.54
N ASN A 243 -12.62 24.79 -15.96
CA ASN A 243 -12.07 24.56 -17.29
C ASN A 243 -10.95 23.51 -17.24
N LEU A 244 -11.27 22.28 -16.84
CA LEU A 244 -10.29 21.20 -16.75
C LEU A 244 -9.97 20.64 -18.15
N ASN A 245 -8.77 20.91 -18.65
CA ASN A 245 -8.25 20.27 -19.84
C ASN A 245 -7.42 19.04 -19.46
N PHE A 246 -7.81 17.88 -19.98
CA PHE A 246 -7.04 16.66 -19.80
C PHE A 246 -5.73 16.73 -20.58
N HIS A 247 -4.60 16.63 -19.89
CA HIS A 247 -3.30 16.92 -20.50
C HIS A 247 -2.25 15.84 -20.27
N ARG A 248 -2.51 14.82 -19.45
CA ARG A 248 -1.52 13.77 -19.18
C ARG A 248 -2.15 12.44 -18.77
N ILE A 249 -1.70 11.37 -19.41
CA ILE A 249 -1.89 9.98 -18.96
C ILE A 249 -0.55 9.39 -18.54
N SER A 250 -0.55 8.62 -17.46
CA SER A 250 0.65 8.02 -16.89
C SER A 250 0.40 6.60 -16.44
N GLY A 251 1.30 5.67 -16.77
CA GLY A 251 1.25 4.27 -16.37
C GLY A 251 2.53 3.84 -15.67
N TRP A 252 2.40 2.95 -14.68
CA TRP A 252 3.54 2.40 -13.92
C TRP A 252 3.41 0.90 -13.77
N LEU A 253 4.56 0.22 -13.82
CA LEU A 253 4.73 -1.16 -13.40
C LEU A 253 5.94 -1.22 -12.47
N THR A 254 5.78 -1.76 -11.27
CA THR A 254 6.89 -1.86 -10.29
C THR A 254 6.98 -3.25 -9.70
N LEU A 255 8.15 -3.86 -9.81
CA LEU A 255 8.50 -5.14 -9.20
C LEU A 255 9.43 -4.91 -8.01
N ALA A 256 9.04 -5.38 -6.84
CA ALA A 256 9.85 -5.44 -5.62
C ALA A 256 10.33 -6.87 -5.38
N LEU A 257 11.62 -7.04 -5.10
CA LEU A 257 12.26 -8.31 -4.80
C LEU A 257 12.99 -8.23 -3.45
N PRO A 258 12.87 -9.25 -2.59
CA PRO A 258 13.56 -9.26 -1.31
C PRO A 258 15.07 -9.41 -1.49
N VAL A 259 15.84 -8.64 -0.72
CA VAL A 259 17.28 -8.82 -0.54
C VAL A 259 17.52 -9.24 0.91
N LYS A 260 17.58 -10.56 1.14
CA LYS A 260 17.59 -11.17 2.49
C LYS A 260 16.45 -10.60 3.36
N GLN A 261 16.68 -10.30 4.63
CA GLN A 261 15.70 -9.67 5.54
C GLN A 261 15.93 -8.16 5.71
N TRP A 262 17.09 -7.66 5.28
CA TRP A 262 17.53 -6.28 5.54
C TRP A 262 17.25 -5.33 4.38
N GLY A 263 16.91 -5.82 3.18
CA GLY A 263 16.80 -4.94 2.01
C GLY A 263 15.75 -5.37 0.98
N GLN A 264 15.46 -4.47 0.06
CA GLN A 264 14.52 -4.72 -1.04
C GLN A 264 15.05 -4.05 -2.30
N PHE A 265 15.04 -4.77 -3.41
CA PHE A 265 15.41 -4.23 -4.72
C PHE A 265 14.14 -4.00 -5.55
N LEU A 266 14.02 -2.82 -6.14
CA LEU A 266 12.88 -2.43 -6.94
C LEU A 266 13.32 -2.15 -8.36
N VAL A 267 12.50 -2.61 -9.31
CA VAL A 267 12.58 -2.27 -10.73
C VAL A 267 11.27 -1.64 -11.14
N GLY A 268 11.32 -0.41 -11.61
CA GLY A 268 10.16 0.38 -12.03
C GLY A 268 10.25 0.77 -13.50
N ILE A 269 9.14 0.62 -14.22
CA ILE A 269 8.96 1.16 -15.55
C ILE A 269 7.79 2.14 -15.49
N ASN A 270 7.94 3.30 -16.13
CA ASN A 270 6.87 4.27 -16.25
C ASN A 270 6.80 4.85 -17.66
N TYR A 271 5.57 5.08 -18.11
CA TYR A 271 5.26 5.77 -19.35
C TYR A 271 4.37 6.96 -19.04
N ASP A 272 4.75 8.13 -19.52
CA ASP A 272 3.91 9.32 -19.49
C ASP A 272 3.67 9.81 -20.91
N ASN A 273 2.43 10.21 -21.20
CA ASN A 273 2.10 10.94 -22.41
C ASN A 273 1.32 12.19 -22.02
N SER A 274 1.84 13.35 -22.39
CA SER A 274 1.23 14.63 -22.09
C SER A 274 1.11 15.51 -23.32
N HIS A 275 0.01 16.26 -23.38
CA HIS A 275 -0.30 17.23 -24.41
C HIS A 275 -0.27 18.62 -23.78
N ASN A 276 0.59 19.51 -24.27
CA ASN A 276 0.55 20.91 -23.88
C ASN A 276 0.24 21.77 -25.10
N THR A 277 -0.71 22.68 -24.94
CA THR A 277 -0.96 23.75 -25.91
C THR A 277 -0.24 24.99 -25.41
N VAL A 278 0.89 25.32 -26.02
CA VAL A 278 1.65 26.56 -25.72
C VAL A 278 1.63 27.41 -26.98
N GLU A 279 1.10 28.64 -26.89
CA GLU A 279 1.14 29.63 -27.98
C GLU A 279 0.64 29.08 -29.34
N MET A 280 -0.52 28.39 -29.33
CA MET A 280 -1.12 27.74 -30.51
C MET A 280 -0.30 26.60 -31.13
N LYS A 281 0.80 26.16 -30.51
CA LYS A 281 1.55 24.96 -30.89
C LYS A 281 1.17 23.81 -29.96
N GLU A 282 0.71 22.72 -30.56
CA GLU A 282 0.52 21.47 -29.84
C GLU A 282 1.87 20.77 -29.69
N GLU A 283 2.31 20.62 -28.44
CA GLU A 283 3.45 19.81 -28.04
C GLU A 283 2.93 18.49 -27.48
N VAL A 284 3.33 17.39 -28.11
CA VAL A 284 3.13 16.04 -27.56
C VAL A 284 4.46 15.61 -26.94
N LEU A 285 4.43 15.32 -25.65
CA LEU A 285 5.56 14.83 -24.89
C LEU A 285 5.29 13.41 -24.45
N SER A 286 6.11 12.48 -24.93
CA SER A 286 6.14 11.10 -24.45
C SER A 286 7.41 10.87 -23.62
N ARG A 287 7.27 10.35 -22.42
CA ARG A 287 8.38 10.04 -21.52
C ARG A 287 8.38 8.55 -21.18
N TYR A 288 9.55 7.94 -21.26
CA TYR A 288 9.80 6.55 -20.88
C TYR A 288 10.84 6.54 -19.78
N ASN A 289 10.49 5.95 -18.64
CA ASN A 289 11.36 5.91 -17.46
C ASN A 289 11.67 4.47 -17.07
N LEU A 290 12.93 4.21 -16.77
CA LEU A 290 13.41 3.01 -16.10
C LEU A 290 14.08 3.43 -14.79
N ALA A 291 13.62 2.87 -13.68
CA ALA A 291 14.13 3.18 -12.35
C ALA A 291 14.54 1.90 -11.62
N LEU A 292 15.69 1.97 -10.95
CA LEU A 292 16.20 0.93 -10.06
C LEU A 292 16.38 1.54 -8.68
N ARG A 293 15.89 0.87 -7.63
CA ARG A 293 16.08 1.31 -6.24
C ARG A 293 16.49 0.15 -5.36
N LEU A 294 17.49 0.37 -4.53
CA LEU A 294 17.87 -0.56 -3.46
C LEU A 294 17.55 0.07 -2.10
N TYR A 295 16.65 -0.55 -1.35
CA TYR A 295 16.41 -0.26 0.06
C TYR A 295 17.30 -1.10 0.97
N ALA A 296 17.75 -0.49 2.06
CA ALA A 296 18.42 -1.14 3.17
C ALA A 296 17.86 -0.62 4.50
N GLY A 297 17.51 -1.50 5.44
CA GLY A 297 17.04 -1.13 6.77
C GLY A 297 15.95 -2.07 7.31
N THR A 298 14.99 -1.46 8.00
CA THR A 298 13.88 -2.13 8.68
C THR A 298 12.56 -1.57 8.19
N ASN A 299 11.44 -2.06 8.70
CA ASN A 299 10.15 -1.45 8.37
C ASN A 299 10.11 0.04 8.75
N ARG A 300 10.66 0.45 9.90
CA ARG A 300 10.53 1.82 10.44
C ARG A 300 11.59 2.80 9.93
N PHE A 301 12.77 2.31 9.57
CA PHE A 301 13.87 3.14 9.10
C PHE A 301 14.52 2.47 7.89
N LYS A 302 14.57 3.18 6.76
CA LYS A 302 15.11 2.65 5.49
C LYS A 302 16.00 3.71 4.86
N GLY A 303 17.22 3.36 4.53
CA GLY A 303 18.03 4.09 3.55
C GLY A 303 17.77 3.53 2.15
N TYR A 304 17.97 4.35 1.12
CA TYR A 304 17.91 3.87 -0.25
C TYR A 304 18.85 4.61 -1.20
N LEU A 305 19.28 3.88 -2.22
CA LEU A 305 19.97 4.40 -3.41
C LEU A 305 19.06 4.15 -4.62
N GLU A 306 18.85 5.17 -5.42
CA GLU A 306 18.03 5.10 -6.63
C GLU A 306 18.74 5.69 -7.84
N SER A 307 18.69 4.96 -8.95
CA SER A 307 19.10 5.41 -10.27
C SER A 307 17.92 5.38 -11.23
N GLN A 308 17.75 6.41 -12.03
CA GLN A 308 16.70 6.52 -13.03
C GLN A 308 17.27 6.99 -14.36
N TYR A 309 16.72 6.43 -15.43
CA TYR A 309 16.93 6.87 -16.80
C TYR A 309 15.59 7.27 -17.40
N SER A 310 15.53 8.44 -18.00
CA SER A 310 14.34 9.01 -18.64
C SER A 310 14.67 9.39 -20.07
N ARG A 311 13.92 8.85 -21.04
CA ARG A 311 13.92 9.31 -22.43
C ARG A 311 12.65 10.10 -22.69
N VAL A 312 12.81 11.35 -23.13
CA VAL A 312 11.71 12.25 -23.45
C VAL A 312 11.74 12.54 -24.95
N ASN A 313 10.63 12.25 -25.62
CA ASN A 313 10.43 12.58 -27.02
C ASN A 313 9.39 13.70 -27.09
N ARG A 314 9.80 14.87 -27.60
CA ARG A 314 8.92 16.02 -27.84
C ARG A 314 8.65 16.15 -29.33
N LYS A 315 7.37 16.20 -29.70
CA LYS A 315 6.92 16.42 -31.08
C LYS A 315 6.13 17.73 -31.15
N PHE A 316 6.43 18.53 -32.17
CA PHE A 316 5.72 19.77 -32.48
C PHE A 316 4.90 19.61 -33.76
N ASN A 317 3.61 19.95 -33.72
CA ASN A 317 2.69 19.76 -34.86
C ASN A 317 2.96 20.67 -36.08
N LEU A 318 3.89 21.62 -36.01
CA LEU A 318 4.17 22.61 -37.07
C LEU A 318 5.39 22.32 -37.95
N GLY A 319 5.87 21.07 -37.99
CA GLY A 319 6.86 20.63 -38.98
C GLY A 319 8.12 19.99 -38.38
N VAL A 320 8.05 18.67 -38.22
CA VAL A 320 9.14 17.67 -38.33
C VAL A 320 10.39 17.86 -37.44
N SER A 321 10.33 18.57 -36.32
CA SER A 321 11.38 18.44 -35.29
C SER A 321 10.89 17.53 -34.15
N THR A 322 11.58 16.40 -33.98
CA THR A 322 11.49 15.61 -32.75
C THR A 322 12.73 15.93 -31.94
N ILE A 323 12.53 16.55 -30.77
CA ILE A 323 13.63 16.78 -29.84
C ILE A 323 13.63 15.61 -28.86
N GLU A 324 14.75 14.90 -28.82
CA GLU A 324 14.98 13.83 -27.86
C GLU A 324 15.88 14.32 -26.72
N SER A 325 15.41 14.19 -25.48
CA SER A 325 16.23 14.41 -24.30
C SER A 325 16.40 13.15 -23.48
N ASN A 326 17.63 12.87 -23.08
CA ASN A 326 17.96 11.77 -22.19
C ASN A 326 18.41 12.35 -20.85
N ASP A 327 17.65 12.05 -19.80
CA ASP A 327 17.94 12.46 -18.43
C ASP A 327 18.35 11.25 -17.61
N PHE A 328 19.37 11.43 -16.77
CA PHE A 328 19.77 10.47 -15.75
C PHE A 328 19.70 11.12 -14.39
N TYR A 329 19.19 10.38 -13.42
CA TYR A 329 19.03 10.84 -12.06
C TYR A 329 19.54 9.78 -11.08
N LEU A 330 20.46 10.17 -10.21
CA LEU A 330 21.02 9.32 -9.16
C LEU A 330 20.82 10.02 -7.82
N HIS A 331 20.21 9.36 -6.85
CA HIS A 331 20.01 9.95 -5.53
C HIS A 331 20.08 8.94 -4.40
N LEU A 332 20.46 9.46 -3.24
CA LEU A 332 20.51 8.75 -1.97
C LEU A 332 19.47 9.38 -1.04
N GLY A 333 18.72 8.55 -0.33
CA GLY A 333 17.69 9.03 0.58
C GLY A 333 17.46 8.13 1.77
N GLY A 334 16.57 8.59 2.64
CA GLY A 334 16.11 7.89 3.83
C GLY A 334 14.63 8.13 4.10
N GLU A 335 14.00 7.13 4.71
CA GLU A 335 12.61 7.14 5.17
C GLU A 335 12.58 6.76 6.66
N TYR A 336 11.87 7.54 7.47
CA TYR A 336 11.71 7.30 8.90
C TYR A 336 10.23 7.40 9.31
N GLY A 337 9.69 6.31 9.83
CA GLY A 337 8.36 6.25 10.44
C GLY A 337 8.42 6.74 11.88
N ILE A 338 7.96 7.97 12.12
CA ILE A 338 7.94 8.58 13.45
C ILE A 338 6.91 7.86 14.33
N LEU A 339 5.70 7.73 13.80
CA LEU A 339 4.53 7.14 14.45
C LEU A 339 3.79 6.26 13.44
N ASP A 340 2.84 5.47 13.93
CA ASP A 340 1.95 4.68 13.06
C ASP A 340 1.23 5.61 12.08
N GLY A 341 1.68 5.57 10.83
CA GLY A 341 1.14 6.38 9.75
C GLY A 341 1.76 7.76 9.55
N ILE A 342 2.75 8.19 10.33
CA ILE A 342 3.48 9.45 10.08
C ILE A 342 4.90 9.15 9.67
N TRP A 343 5.29 9.62 8.48
CA TRP A 343 6.59 9.34 7.89
C TRP A 343 7.27 10.61 7.40
N ILE A 344 8.56 10.73 7.67
CA ILE A 344 9.44 11.71 7.05
C ILE A 344 10.30 10.99 6.02
N GLN A 345 10.48 11.62 4.87
CA GLN A 345 11.38 11.16 3.83
C GLN A 345 12.27 12.32 3.40
N GLY A 346 13.57 12.08 3.30
CA GLY A 346 14.53 13.04 2.77
C GLY A 346 15.45 12.38 1.75
N TYR A 347 15.82 13.10 0.70
CA TYR A 347 16.83 12.63 -0.25
C TYR A 347 17.55 13.78 -0.92
N ALA A 348 18.73 13.48 -1.43
CA ALA A 348 19.51 14.39 -2.25
C ALA A 348 20.14 13.63 -3.43
N GLY A 349 20.30 14.31 -4.55
CA GLY A 349 20.62 13.66 -5.81
C GLY A 349 21.29 14.55 -6.83
N TYR A 350 21.85 13.89 -7.83
CA TYR A 350 22.46 14.46 -9.00
C TYR A 350 21.61 14.11 -10.23
N GLN A 351 21.21 15.13 -10.98
CA GLN A 351 20.50 15.01 -12.24
C GLN A 351 21.41 15.48 -13.38
N ARG A 352 21.43 14.75 -14.50
CA ARG A 352 22.15 15.10 -15.72
C ARG A 352 21.26 14.94 -16.93
N ASN A 353 21.12 16.01 -17.71
CA ASN A 353 20.53 15.96 -19.05
C ASN A 353 21.66 15.81 -20.07
N PHE A 354 21.78 14.62 -20.68
CA PHE A 354 22.86 14.34 -21.62
C PHE A 354 22.72 15.09 -22.94
N SER A 355 21.49 15.39 -23.36
CA SER A 355 21.24 16.09 -24.63
C SER A 355 21.60 17.58 -24.54
N ALA A 356 21.38 18.22 -23.38
CA ALA A 356 21.65 19.63 -23.14
C ALA A 356 23.02 19.88 -22.48
N GLY A 357 23.70 18.85 -21.99
CA GLY A 357 24.94 18.98 -21.22
C GLY A 357 24.76 19.64 -19.85
N LEU A 358 23.52 19.73 -19.35
CA LEU A 358 23.19 20.38 -18.08
C LEU A 358 23.20 19.38 -16.93
N SER A 359 23.61 19.85 -15.76
CA SER A 359 23.55 19.09 -14.51
C SER A 359 23.00 19.93 -13.37
N ALA A 360 22.26 19.29 -12.48
CA ALA A 360 21.70 19.93 -11.29
C ALA A 360 21.85 19.01 -10.08
N PHE A 361 22.07 19.61 -8.92
CA PHE A 361 21.94 18.94 -7.63
C PHE A 361 20.57 19.28 -7.03
N THR A 362 19.85 18.28 -6.55
CA THR A 362 18.50 18.45 -5.99
C THR A 362 18.42 17.84 -4.60
N GLY A 363 17.58 18.42 -3.75
CA GLY A 363 17.33 17.95 -2.39
C GLY A 363 15.87 18.16 -2.02
N HIS A 364 15.29 17.20 -1.30
CA HIS A 364 13.86 17.16 -1.00
C HIS A 364 13.59 16.63 0.40
N LEU A 365 12.50 17.12 1.00
CA LEU A 365 11.96 16.68 2.28
C LEU A 365 10.43 16.58 2.18
N ASP A 366 9.91 15.39 2.45
CA ASP A 366 8.49 15.06 2.37
C ASP A 366 7.96 14.52 3.70
N LEU A 367 6.68 14.80 3.99
CA LEU A 367 5.98 14.35 5.19
C LEU A 367 4.67 13.67 4.79
N ARG A 368 4.45 12.44 5.23
CA ARG A 368 3.34 11.59 4.77
C ARG A 368 2.49 11.13 5.93
N PHE A 369 1.17 11.03 5.71
CA PHE A 369 0.20 10.77 6.77
C PHE A 369 -0.85 9.73 6.37
N THR A 370 -0.92 8.61 7.05
CA THR A 370 -1.98 7.62 6.83
C THR A 370 -2.82 7.49 8.06
N ILE A 371 -4.09 7.15 7.86
CA ILE A 371 -4.94 6.79 8.98
C ILE A 371 -4.38 5.51 9.62
N PRO A 372 -4.08 5.52 10.93
CA PRO A 372 -3.52 4.35 11.61
C PRO A 372 -4.46 3.15 11.51
N GLU A 373 -3.90 1.94 11.51
CA GLU A 373 -4.65 0.67 11.59
C GLU A 373 -5.62 0.61 12.78
N LYS A 374 -5.31 1.35 13.84
CA LYS A 374 -6.00 1.31 15.13
C LYS A 374 -7.36 2.01 15.13
N ILE A 375 -7.70 2.76 14.08
CA ILE A 375 -9.05 3.31 13.97
C ILE A 375 -10.02 2.16 13.65
N LYS A 376 -10.82 1.80 14.65
CA LYS A 376 -11.99 0.93 14.50
C LYS A 376 -13.01 1.74 13.67
N LEU A 377 -13.03 1.53 12.36
CA LEU A 377 -14.08 2.02 11.46
C LEU A 377 -15.34 1.17 11.58
#